data_AF-A0A7S1PXT8-F1
#
_entry.id   AF-A0A7S1PXT8-F1
#
_cell.length_a   1.000
_cell.length_b   1.000
_cell.length_c   1.000
_cell.angle_alpha   90.00
_cell.angle_beta   90.00
_cell.angle_gamma   90.00
#
_symmetry.space_group_name_H-M   'P 1'
#
loop_
_entity.id
_entity.type
_entity.pdbx_description
1 polymer ?
#
loop_
_entity_poly.entity_id
_entity_poly.type
_entity_poly.pdbx_seq_one_letter_code
_entity_poly.pdbx_strand_id
1 'polypeptide(L)'
;RQHRRAELSAEVDELEAQIARFDAEREAQRARARAEQQERESAAQQERERAEQQQREREAQRLREARWAQEERERQAQWDRDQAAQWARENDARQAREREAQQARKREAKQARKREAKQARAAQEARDREARRTRETQRQWQAQQAREREAQRTREREAQREVETARILHRYKLPPLQNIGDWADAKDLSDDTRRTVDAVFHRVCVALQELRCTSITDRGSTGRRVALRGPEVDLDVACMWPGSWTFSSKSDAVQKLRVHFDVSLAFWFEPEGDIAVLCDVADNIAPQHPIDIAFCLSPQAFRRGQEFADSLGTDDDLQRRLAITLKRFGRHVRDADNLSGKLQGSAFEVIAQTVRREQMYFANNLPALFRAALKKMSHTDSVPELRRRFPITSPAWRQLRVAAEDVERAYAGLSETRSSSQLRFF
;
A
#
# COMPACT_ATOMS: atom_id res chain seq x y z
N ARG A 1 54.36 -90.68 73.19
CA ARG A 1 54.36 -89.19 73.05
C ARG A 1 55.74 -88.65 72.68
N GLN A 2 56.84 -89.05 73.35
CA GLN A 2 58.21 -88.64 72.95
C GLN A 2 58.61 -89.18 71.57
N HIS A 3 58.33 -90.45 71.26
CA HIS A 3 58.55 -91.04 69.92
C HIS A 3 57.87 -90.22 68.80
N ARG A 4 56.59 -89.88 68.98
CA ARG A 4 55.82 -89.09 68.01
C ARG A 4 56.29 -87.64 67.88
N ARG A 5 56.93 -87.07 68.92
CA ARG A 5 57.61 -85.77 68.81
C ARG A 5 58.93 -85.89 68.03
N ALA A 6 59.65 -87.00 68.15
CA ALA A 6 60.86 -87.25 67.37
C ALA A 6 60.55 -87.48 65.88
N GLU A 7 59.47 -88.22 65.57
CA GLU A 7 59.00 -88.41 64.19
C GLU A 7 58.55 -87.08 63.55
N LEU A 8 57.75 -86.28 64.27
CA LEU A 8 57.33 -84.96 63.77
C LEU A 8 58.51 -83.98 63.65
N SER A 9 59.52 -84.07 64.53
CA SER A 9 60.75 -83.29 64.40
C SER A 9 61.52 -83.71 63.15
N ALA A 10 61.65 -85.01 62.89
CA ALA A 10 62.31 -85.52 61.68
C ALA A 10 61.54 -85.15 60.40
N GLU A 11 60.21 -85.16 60.42
CA GLU A 11 59.40 -84.69 59.28
C GLU A 11 59.55 -83.18 59.06
N VAL A 12 59.64 -82.37 60.13
CA VAL A 12 59.91 -80.93 60.02
C VAL A 12 61.32 -80.70 59.48
N ASP A 13 62.34 -81.41 59.97
CA ASP A 13 63.71 -81.31 59.48
C ASP A 13 63.81 -81.75 58.00
N GLU A 14 63.05 -82.77 57.59
CA GLU A 14 62.97 -83.23 56.21
C GLU A 14 62.24 -82.23 55.29
N LEU A 15 61.16 -81.62 55.76
CA LEU A 15 60.46 -80.56 55.03
C LEU A 15 61.30 -79.29 54.94
N GLU A 16 62.02 -78.91 55.98
CA GLU A 16 62.97 -77.80 55.96
C GLU A 16 64.13 -78.08 54.99
N ALA A 17 64.62 -79.32 54.94
CA ALA A 17 65.60 -79.74 53.94
C ALA A 17 65.05 -79.71 52.51
N GLN A 18 63.77 -80.07 52.30
CA GLN A 18 63.12 -79.98 50.99
C GLN A 18 62.91 -78.52 50.55
N ILE A 19 62.49 -77.64 51.46
CA ILE A 19 62.36 -76.21 51.20
C ILE A 19 63.74 -75.61 50.87
N ALA A 20 64.77 -75.95 51.64
CA ALA A 20 66.13 -75.49 51.38
C ALA A 20 66.66 -75.96 50.01
N ARG A 21 66.34 -77.19 49.59
CA ARG A 21 66.67 -77.69 48.23
C ARG A 21 65.91 -76.94 47.14
N PHE A 22 64.62 -76.67 47.34
CA PHE A 22 63.81 -75.94 46.39
C PHE A 22 64.26 -74.49 46.24
N ASP A 23 64.60 -73.83 47.35
CA ASP A 23 65.14 -72.47 47.34
C ASP A 23 66.53 -72.41 46.71
N ALA A 24 67.40 -73.39 46.98
CA ALA A 24 68.70 -73.50 46.31
C ALA A 24 68.57 -73.74 44.79
N GLU A 25 67.61 -74.55 44.35
CA GLU A 25 67.33 -74.78 42.94
C GLU A 25 66.77 -73.51 42.26
N ARG A 26 65.91 -72.78 42.95
CA ARG A 26 65.35 -71.51 42.48
C ARG A 26 66.40 -70.41 42.40
N GLU A 27 67.34 -70.35 43.35
CA GLU A 27 68.50 -69.46 43.27
C GLU A 27 69.46 -69.86 42.14
N ALA A 28 69.72 -71.15 41.94
CA ALA A 28 70.54 -71.63 40.83
C ALA A 28 69.91 -71.28 39.47
N GLN A 29 68.59 -71.40 39.32
CA GLN A 29 67.88 -70.98 38.11
C GLN A 29 67.96 -69.46 37.89
N ARG A 30 67.79 -68.66 38.95
CA ARG A 30 67.96 -67.19 38.86
C ARG A 30 69.39 -66.79 38.51
N ALA A 31 70.39 -67.49 39.05
CA ALA A 31 71.79 -67.25 38.72
C ALA A 31 72.08 -67.58 37.25
N ARG A 32 71.55 -68.70 36.72
CA ARG A 32 71.66 -69.05 35.29
C ARG A 32 70.97 -68.02 34.39
N ALA A 33 69.77 -67.58 34.73
CA ALA A 33 69.05 -66.56 33.96
C ALA A 33 69.79 -65.21 33.94
N ARG A 34 70.43 -64.82 35.05
CA ARG A 34 71.26 -63.61 35.12
C ARG A 34 72.55 -63.74 34.30
N ALA A 35 73.19 -64.92 34.31
CA ALA A 35 74.37 -65.19 33.49
C ALA A 35 74.04 -65.16 31.99
N GLU A 36 72.95 -65.79 31.57
CA GLU A 36 72.47 -65.74 30.18
C GLU A 36 72.10 -64.30 29.74
N GLN A 37 71.48 -63.52 30.65
CA GLN A 37 71.16 -62.13 30.34
C GLN A 37 72.42 -61.28 30.18
N GLN A 38 73.43 -61.45 31.05
CA GLN A 38 74.71 -60.75 30.94
C GLN A 38 75.48 -61.14 29.67
N GLU A 39 75.46 -62.41 29.26
CA GLU A 39 76.06 -62.82 27.99
C GLU A 39 75.36 -62.19 26.78
N ARG A 40 74.01 -62.13 26.78
CA ARG A 40 73.25 -61.48 25.70
C ARG A 40 73.50 -59.98 25.64
N GLU A 41 73.59 -59.31 26.78
CA GLU A 41 73.89 -57.88 26.85
C GLU A 41 75.32 -57.58 26.39
N SER A 42 76.31 -58.40 26.81
CA SER A 42 77.71 -58.27 26.37
C SER A 42 77.85 -58.53 24.86
N ALA A 43 77.19 -59.55 24.32
CA ALA A 43 77.18 -59.84 22.89
C ALA A 43 76.53 -58.71 22.08
N ALA A 44 75.38 -58.18 22.53
CA ALA A 44 74.71 -57.06 21.89
C ALA A 44 75.54 -55.77 21.95
N GLN A 45 76.30 -55.56 23.03
CA GLN A 45 77.17 -54.40 23.18
C GLN A 45 78.40 -54.49 22.25
N GLN A 46 79.02 -55.67 22.13
CA GLN A 46 80.09 -55.89 21.14
C GLN A 46 79.62 -55.72 19.70
N GLU A 47 78.38 -56.11 19.38
CA GLU A 47 77.83 -55.94 18.04
C GLU A 47 77.58 -54.46 17.71
N ARG A 48 77.09 -53.67 18.69
CA ARG A 48 76.92 -52.22 18.54
C ARG A 48 78.25 -51.50 18.36
N GLU A 49 79.29 -51.87 19.11
CA GLU A 49 80.63 -51.29 18.95
C GLU A 49 81.23 -51.60 17.58
N ARG A 50 81.08 -52.83 17.07
CA ARG A 50 81.51 -53.18 15.71
C ARG A 50 80.74 -52.41 14.63
N ALA A 51 79.44 -52.23 14.81
CA ALA A 51 78.61 -51.47 13.88
C ALA A 51 79.00 -49.97 13.85
N GLU A 52 79.23 -49.36 15.02
CA GLU A 52 79.73 -47.99 15.11
C GLU A 52 81.14 -47.84 14.51
N GLN A 53 82.02 -48.81 14.73
CA GLN A 53 83.37 -48.78 14.19
C GLN A 53 83.36 -48.88 12.64
N GLN A 54 82.53 -49.76 12.08
CA GLN A 54 82.32 -49.84 10.63
C GLN A 54 81.70 -48.56 10.05
N GLN A 55 80.80 -47.90 10.78
CA GLN A 55 80.20 -46.64 10.34
C GLN A 55 81.23 -45.51 10.32
N ARG A 56 82.09 -45.41 11.35
CA ARG A 56 83.18 -44.42 11.40
C ARG A 56 84.23 -44.66 10.31
N GLU A 57 84.55 -45.92 10.00
CA GLU A 57 85.44 -46.25 8.88
C GLU A 57 84.83 -45.86 7.52
N ARG A 58 83.54 -46.13 7.30
CA ARG A 58 82.85 -45.72 6.06
C ARG A 58 82.76 -44.20 5.92
N GLU A 59 82.56 -43.46 7.01
CA GLU A 59 82.59 -42.00 6.99
C GLU A 59 84.00 -41.45 6.75
N ALA A 60 85.01 -42.01 7.39
CA ALA A 60 86.41 -41.65 7.15
C ALA A 60 86.82 -41.94 5.69
N GLN A 61 86.35 -43.04 5.12
CA GLN A 61 86.61 -43.40 3.72
C GLN A 61 85.92 -42.41 2.76
N ARG A 62 84.64 -42.07 2.99
CA ARG A 62 83.94 -41.03 2.21
C ARG A 62 84.64 -39.67 2.29
N LEU A 63 85.19 -39.31 3.45
CA LEU A 63 85.91 -38.05 3.62
C LEU A 63 87.22 -38.03 2.82
N ARG A 64 87.93 -39.17 2.74
CA ARG A 64 89.15 -39.32 1.90
C ARG A 64 88.81 -39.24 0.42
N GLU A 65 87.75 -39.91 -0.02
CA GLU A 65 87.27 -39.86 -1.42
C GLU A 65 86.80 -38.45 -1.80
N ALA A 66 86.11 -37.75 -0.90
CA ALA A 66 85.69 -36.37 -1.14
C ALA A 66 86.87 -35.39 -1.26
N ARG A 67 87.92 -35.56 -0.45
CA ARG A 67 89.16 -34.77 -0.58
C ARG A 67 89.91 -35.07 -1.87
N TRP A 68 90.00 -36.34 -2.26
CA TRP A 68 90.61 -36.73 -3.54
C TRP A 68 89.87 -36.12 -4.73
N ALA A 69 88.53 -36.19 -4.73
CA ALA A 69 87.70 -35.59 -5.77
C ALA A 69 87.80 -34.05 -5.80
N GLN A 70 88.05 -33.41 -4.65
CA GLN A 70 88.28 -31.97 -4.58
C GLN A 70 89.65 -31.58 -5.16
N GLU A 71 90.71 -32.31 -4.83
CA GLU A 71 92.06 -32.08 -5.38
C GLU A 71 92.12 -32.35 -6.90
N GLU A 72 91.35 -33.31 -7.40
CA GLU A 72 91.25 -33.59 -8.83
C GLU A 72 90.48 -32.49 -9.57
N ARG A 73 89.41 -31.95 -8.98
CA ARG A 73 88.69 -30.77 -9.50
C ARG A 73 89.55 -29.51 -9.48
N GLU A 74 90.38 -29.32 -8.47
CA GLU A 74 91.31 -28.18 -8.41
C GLU A 74 92.42 -28.30 -9.45
N ARG A 75 92.98 -29.50 -9.68
CA ARG A 75 93.94 -29.75 -10.77
C ARG A 75 93.31 -29.54 -12.15
N GLN A 76 92.08 -30.00 -12.37
CA GLN A 76 91.34 -29.77 -13.62
C GLN A 76 91.04 -28.27 -13.81
N ALA A 77 90.58 -27.58 -12.77
CA ALA A 77 90.30 -26.14 -12.83
C ALA A 77 91.57 -25.29 -13.02
N GLN A 78 92.74 -25.79 -12.60
CA GLN A 78 94.02 -25.13 -12.82
C GLN A 78 94.50 -25.35 -14.27
N TRP A 79 94.35 -26.56 -14.80
CA TRP A 79 94.61 -26.86 -16.22
C TRP A 79 93.70 -26.06 -17.17
N ASP A 80 92.41 -25.94 -16.86
CA ASP A 80 91.44 -25.16 -17.63
C ASP A 80 91.76 -23.64 -17.60
N ARG A 81 92.26 -23.12 -16.48
CA ARG A 81 92.69 -21.72 -16.36
C ARG A 81 93.95 -21.43 -17.17
N ASP A 82 94.91 -22.37 -17.20
CA ASP A 82 96.15 -22.20 -17.96
C ASP A 82 95.91 -22.30 -19.48
N GLN A 83 94.99 -23.15 -19.93
CA GLN A 83 94.54 -23.20 -21.34
C GLN A 83 93.71 -21.97 -21.73
N ALA A 84 92.82 -21.49 -20.86
CA ALA A 84 92.04 -20.27 -21.10
C ALA A 84 92.94 -19.00 -21.16
N ALA A 85 94.02 -18.95 -20.38
CA ALA A 85 94.98 -17.84 -20.39
C ALA A 85 95.86 -17.82 -21.66
N GLN A 86 96.15 -18.98 -22.27
CA GLN A 86 96.81 -19.05 -23.58
C GLN A 86 95.86 -18.65 -24.73
N TRP A 87 94.58 -19.02 -24.67
CA TRP A 87 93.60 -18.69 -25.72
C TRP A 87 93.10 -17.23 -25.66
N ALA A 88 93.09 -16.60 -24.48
CA ALA A 88 92.68 -15.20 -24.31
C ALA A 88 93.70 -14.19 -24.85
N ARG A 89 95.00 -14.53 -24.87
CA ARG A 89 96.06 -13.63 -25.34
C ARG A 89 96.14 -13.51 -26.87
N GLU A 90 95.61 -14.47 -27.64
CA GLU A 90 95.55 -14.39 -29.11
C GLU A 90 94.26 -13.78 -29.67
N ASN A 91 93.13 -13.83 -28.94
CA ASN A 91 91.83 -13.33 -29.43
C ASN A 91 91.52 -11.85 -29.08
N ASP A 92 92.11 -11.31 -28.01
CA ASP A 92 91.85 -9.92 -27.58
C ASP A 92 92.46 -8.86 -28.52
N ALA A 93 93.48 -9.21 -29.30
CA ALA A 93 94.02 -8.31 -30.32
C ALA A 93 93.12 -8.19 -31.57
N ARG A 94 92.19 -9.13 -31.80
CA ARG A 94 91.35 -9.17 -33.02
C ARG A 94 89.92 -8.66 -32.80
N GLN A 95 89.36 -8.75 -31.59
CA GLN A 95 87.99 -8.28 -31.30
C GLN A 95 87.86 -6.81 -30.84
N ALA A 96 88.97 -6.13 -30.52
CA ALA A 96 88.94 -4.73 -30.12
C ALA A 96 88.54 -3.76 -31.27
N ARG A 97 88.72 -4.17 -32.54
CA ARG A 97 88.38 -3.31 -33.70
C ARG A 97 86.94 -3.46 -34.21
N GLU A 98 86.15 -4.41 -33.71
CA GLU A 98 84.80 -4.70 -34.24
C GLU A 98 83.65 -4.26 -33.31
N ARG A 99 83.92 -4.10 -32.01
CA ARG A 99 82.90 -3.77 -30.99
C ARG A 99 82.51 -2.30 -30.90
N GLU A 100 83.33 -1.39 -31.43
CA GLU A 100 83.01 0.06 -31.44
C GLU A 100 81.91 0.41 -32.47
N ALA A 101 81.78 -0.37 -33.55
CA ALA A 101 80.77 -0.14 -34.59
C ALA A 101 79.36 -0.67 -34.23
N GLN A 102 79.23 -1.65 -33.33
CA GLN A 102 77.93 -2.27 -33.00
C GLN A 102 77.19 -1.62 -31.82
N GLN A 103 77.86 -0.91 -30.90
CA GLN A 103 77.18 -0.27 -29.77
C GLN A 103 76.38 0.98 -30.15
N ALA A 104 76.72 1.64 -31.26
CA ALA A 104 75.95 2.79 -31.75
C ALA A 104 74.53 2.39 -32.24
N ARG A 105 74.38 1.22 -32.89
CA ARG A 105 73.09 0.79 -33.49
C ARG A 105 72.06 0.22 -32.49
N LYS A 106 72.47 -0.22 -31.29
CA LYS A 106 71.56 -0.83 -30.28
C LYS A 106 70.88 0.17 -29.35
N ARG A 107 71.41 1.39 -29.18
CA ARG A 107 70.84 2.40 -28.27
C ARG A 107 69.63 3.13 -28.87
N GLU A 108 69.54 3.27 -30.19
CA GLU A 108 68.36 3.86 -30.85
C GLU A 108 67.15 2.91 -30.88
N ALA A 109 67.35 1.61 -31.15
CA ALA A 109 66.25 0.64 -31.22
C ALA A 109 65.51 0.42 -29.88
N LYS A 110 66.18 0.64 -28.74
CA LYS A 110 65.60 0.41 -27.40
C LYS A 110 64.78 1.61 -26.89
N GLN A 111 65.02 2.82 -27.40
CA GLN A 111 64.17 3.98 -27.11
C GLN A 111 62.89 4.01 -27.98
N ALA A 112 62.94 3.53 -29.22
CA ALA A 112 61.77 3.46 -30.11
C ALA A 112 60.65 2.56 -29.54
N ARG A 113 60.98 1.33 -29.11
CA ARG A 113 59.98 0.37 -28.60
C ARG A 113 59.31 0.78 -27.27
N LYS A 114 59.98 1.58 -26.42
CA LYS A 114 59.37 2.11 -25.18
C LYS A 114 58.40 3.25 -25.45
N ARG A 115 58.61 4.05 -26.51
CA ARG A 115 57.70 5.13 -26.93
C ARG A 115 56.44 4.56 -27.59
N GLU A 116 56.57 3.53 -28.43
CA GLU A 116 55.42 2.83 -29.04
C GLU A 116 54.52 2.13 -28.01
N ALA A 117 55.09 1.42 -27.04
CA ALA A 117 54.29 0.74 -26.00
C ALA A 117 53.54 1.72 -25.08
N LYS A 118 54.11 2.90 -24.82
CA LYS A 118 53.46 3.97 -24.03
C LYS A 118 52.37 4.69 -24.83
N GLN A 119 52.58 4.90 -26.13
CA GLN A 119 51.54 5.43 -27.03
C GLN A 119 50.38 4.44 -27.22
N ALA A 120 50.65 3.14 -27.34
CA ALA A 120 49.60 2.12 -27.49
C ALA A 120 48.68 2.04 -26.26
N ARG A 121 49.23 2.11 -25.03
CA ARG A 121 48.43 2.15 -23.80
C ARG A 121 47.62 3.45 -23.66
N ALA A 122 48.23 4.59 -23.99
CA ALA A 122 47.52 5.87 -23.98
C ALA A 122 46.39 5.92 -25.02
N ALA A 123 46.59 5.35 -26.21
CA ALA A 123 45.57 5.24 -27.25
C ALA A 123 44.41 4.31 -26.82
N GLN A 124 44.72 3.20 -26.14
CA GLN A 124 43.69 2.28 -25.64
C GLN A 124 42.86 2.92 -24.51
N GLU A 125 43.49 3.60 -23.55
CA GLU A 125 42.77 4.32 -22.50
C GLU A 125 41.92 5.47 -23.07
N ALA A 126 42.39 6.16 -24.12
CA ALA A 126 41.62 7.18 -24.81
C ALA A 126 40.36 6.58 -25.46
N ARG A 127 40.48 5.43 -26.14
CA ARG A 127 39.34 4.69 -26.73
C ARG A 127 38.36 4.20 -25.67
N ASP A 128 38.84 3.72 -24.53
CA ASP A 128 37.97 3.24 -23.45
C ASP A 128 37.22 4.41 -22.77
N ARG A 129 37.86 5.58 -22.62
CA ARG A 129 37.20 6.80 -22.11
C ARG A 129 36.16 7.30 -23.08
N GLU A 130 36.46 7.30 -24.38
CA GLU A 130 35.51 7.69 -25.43
C GLU A 130 34.31 6.73 -25.46
N ALA A 131 34.56 5.41 -25.46
CA ALA A 131 33.50 4.40 -25.41
C ALA A 131 32.64 4.49 -24.15
N ARG A 132 33.22 4.85 -22.99
CA ARG A 132 32.45 5.13 -21.76
C ARG A 132 31.56 6.36 -21.91
N ARG A 133 32.09 7.46 -22.46
CA ARG A 133 31.30 8.69 -22.71
C ARG A 133 30.14 8.40 -23.66
N THR A 134 30.37 7.70 -24.76
CA THR A 134 29.30 7.34 -25.71
C THR A 134 28.22 6.49 -25.05
N ARG A 135 28.59 5.51 -24.23
CA ARG A 135 27.62 4.68 -23.47
C ARG A 135 26.86 5.49 -22.43
N GLU A 136 27.51 6.42 -21.74
CA GLU A 136 26.87 7.32 -20.78
C GLU A 136 25.88 8.26 -21.47
N THR A 137 26.27 8.89 -22.58
CA THR A 137 25.36 9.73 -23.39
C THR A 137 24.16 8.93 -23.90
N GLN A 138 24.38 7.70 -24.38
CA GLN A 138 23.30 6.82 -24.83
C GLN A 138 22.34 6.46 -23.68
N ARG A 139 22.87 6.14 -22.49
CA ARG A 139 22.05 5.88 -21.29
C ARG A 139 21.27 7.11 -20.84
N GLN A 140 21.89 8.29 -20.88
CA GLN A 140 21.22 9.55 -20.54
C GLN A 140 20.07 9.84 -21.52
N TRP A 141 20.29 9.66 -22.83
CA TRP A 141 19.25 9.82 -23.83
C TRP A 141 18.10 8.83 -23.64
N GLN A 142 18.40 7.55 -23.36
CA GLN A 142 17.38 6.54 -23.06
C GLN A 142 16.61 6.86 -21.76
N ALA A 143 17.30 7.33 -20.72
CA ALA A 143 16.67 7.74 -19.47
C ALA A 143 15.77 8.97 -19.67
N GLN A 144 16.18 9.94 -20.49
CA GLN A 144 15.37 11.10 -20.82
C GLN A 144 14.12 10.69 -21.61
N GLN A 145 14.26 9.84 -22.63
CA GLN A 145 13.14 9.29 -23.38
C GLN A 145 12.18 8.49 -22.49
N ALA A 146 12.69 7.70 -21.55
CA ALA A 146 11.86 6.97 -20.59
C ALA A 146 11.05 7.91 -19.69
N ARG A 147 11.69 8.96 -19.14
CA ARG A 147 11.03 9.99 -18.32
C ARG A 147 9.98 10.76 -19.11
N GLU A 148 10.26 11.09 -20.37
CA GLU A 148 9.32 11.80 -21.24
C GLU A 148 8.08 10.95 -21.55
N ARG A 149 8.27 9.66 -21.86
CA ARG A 149 7.15 8.72 -22.05
C ARG A 149 6.35 8.50 -20.78
N GLU A 150 7.01 8.43 -19.63
CA GLU A 150 6.34 8.31 -18.33
C GLU A 150 5.54 9.58 -17.99
N ALA A 151 6.12 10.76 -18.23
CA ALA A 151 5.43 12.03 -18.07
C ALA A 151 4.23 12.15 -19.02
N GLN A 152 4.38 11.72 -20.28
CA GLN A 152 3.28 11.69 -21.25
C GLN A 152 2.16 10.75 -20.80
N ARG A 153 2.48 9.52 -20.40
CA ARG A 153 1.48 8.56 -19.87
C ARG A 153 0.77 9.10 -18.63
N THR A 154 1.48 9.84 -17.79
CA THR A 154 0.88 10.48 -16.62
C THR A 154 -0.11 11.57 -17.04
N ARG A 155 0.27 12.44 -17.98
CA ARG A 155 -0.64 13.47 -18.54
C ARG A 155 -1.85 12.86 -19.25
N GLU A 156 -1.65 11.79 -20.01
CA GLU A 156 -2.74 11.09 -20.69
C GLU A 156 -3.73 10.46 -19.70
N ARG A 157 -3.22 9.85 -18.61
CA ARG A 157 -4.07 9.33 -17.52
C ARG A 157 -4.81 10.44 -16.78
N GLU A 158 -4.16 11.58 -16.54
CA GLU A 158 -4.80 12.75 -15.94
C GLU A 158 -5.91 13.30 -16.86
N ALA A 159 -5.62 13.48 -18.15
CA ALA A 159 -6.61 13.93 -19.14
C ALA A 159 -7.80 12.95 -19.28
N GLN A 160 -7.54 11.64 -19.26
CA GLN A 160 -8.60 10.62 -19.27
C GLN A 160 -9.49 10.74 -18.02
N ARG A 161 -8.90 10.93 -16.84
CA ARG A 161 -9.66 11.15 -15.60
C ARG A 161 -10.48 12.43 -15.66
N GLU A 162 -9.94 13.51 -16.21
CA GLU A 162 -10.67 14.77 -16.38
C GLU A 162 -11.87 14.62 -17.32
N VAL A 163 -11.70 13.91 -18.45
CA VAL A 163 -12.79 13.61 -19.39
C VAL A 163 -13.85 12.72 -18.74
N GLU A 164 -13.44 11.70 -17.99
CA GLU A 164 -14.35 10.81 -17.26
C GLU A 164 -15.15 11.58 -16.19
N THR A 165 -14.48 12.42 -15.40
CA THR A 165 -15.13 13.30 -14.44
C THR A 165 -16.12 14.25 -15.11
N ALA A 166 -15.71 14.91 -16.20
CA ALA A 166 -16.60 15.81 -16.94
C ALA A 166 -17.84 15.06 -17.47
N ARG A 167 -17.65 13.82 -17.96
CA ARG A 167 -18.74 12.96 -18.42
C ARG A 167 -19.72 12.61 -17.30
N ILE A 168 -19.22 12.24 -16.12
CA ILE A 168 -20.05 11.91 -14.94
C ILE A 168 -20.83 13.14 -14.48
N LEU A 169 -20.16 14.29 -14.32
CA LEU A 169 -20.81 15.53 -13.91
C LEU A 169 -21.86 15.98 -14.93
N HIS A 170 -21.56 15.87 -16.23
CA HIS A 170 -22.50 16.17 -17.30
C HIS A 170 -23.72 15.23 -17.28
N ARG A 171 -23.51 13.91 -17.09
CA ARG A 171 -24.60 12.92 -16.99
C ARG A 171 -25.62 13.32 -15.90
N TYR A 172 -25.14 13.76 -14.75
CA TYR A 172 -25.98 14.14 -13.61
C TYR A 172 -26.28 15.65 -13.54
N LYS A 173 -25.96 16.41 -14.59
CA LYS A 173 -26.17 17.87 -14.70
C LYS A 173 -25.62 18.64 -13.48
N LEU A 174 -24.50 18.17 -12.95
CA LEU A 174 -23.84 18.77 -11.78
C LEU A 174 -22.86 19.86 -12.23
N PRO A 175 -22.83 21.01 -11.53
CA PRO A 175 -21.82 22.04 -11.77
C PRO A 175 -20.45 21.59 -11.25
N PRO A 176 -19.37 22.33 -11.57
CA PRO A 176 -18.12 22.21 -10.82
C PRO A 176 -18.38 22.37 -9.31
N LEU A 177 -17.66 21.62 -8.47
CA LEU A 177 -17.89 21.60 -7.02
C LEU A 177 -17.83 22.98 -6.37
N GLN A 178 -16.97 23.86 -6.89
CA GLN A 178 -16.80 25.23 -6.41
C GLN A 178 -18.07 26.07 -6.57
N ASN A 179 -18.92 25.72 -7.54
CA ASN A 179 -20.14 26.45 -7.89
C ASN A 179 -21.39 25.78 -7.30
N ILE A 180 -21.22 24.82 -6.38
CA ILE A 180 -22.36 24.07 -5.80
C ILE A 180 -23.22 24.96 -4.90
N GLY A 181 -22.63 26.02 -4.31
CA GLY A 181 -23.34 27.06 -3.57
C GLY A 181 -24.32 27.80 -4.47
N ASP A 182 -23.83 28.41 -5.55
CA ASP A 182 -24.66 29.10 -6.54
C ASP A 182 -25.73 28.18 -7.11
N TRP A 183 -25.37 26.91 -7.32
CA TRP A 183 -26.33 25.90 -7.73
C TRP A 183 -27.42 25.74 -6.68
N ALA A 184 -27.11 25.54 -5.40
CA ALA A 184 -28.10 25.46 -4.32
C ALA A 184 -29.04 26.68 -4.29
N ASP A 185 -28.50 27.87 -4.52
CA ASP A 185 -29.24 29.13 -4.41
C ASP A 185 -30.10 29.43 -5.65
N ALA A 186 -29.67 29.03 -6.85
CA ALA A 186 -30.34 29.36 -8.13
C ALA A 186 -31.78 28.79 -8.31
N LYS A 187 -32.24 27.92 -7.41
CA LYS A 187 -33.62 27.37 -7.41
C LYS A 187 -34.20 27.29 -6.01
N ASP A 188 -33.77 28.17 -5.13
CA ASP A 188 -34.66 28.56 -4.05
C ASP A 188 -35.97 29.10 -4.67
N LEU A 189 -37.10 28.89 -4.01
CA LEU A 189 -38.36 29.47 -4.47
C LEU A 189 -38.18 30.98 -4.58
N SER A 190 -38.53 31.56 -5.73
CA SER A 190 -38.51 33.03 -5.87
C SER A 190 -39.44 33.65 -4.84
N ASP A 191 -39.16 34.88 -4.41
CA ASP A 191 -40.02 35.56 -3.44
C ASP A 191 -41.46 35.71 -3.94
N ASP A 192 -41.66 35.80 -5.26
CA ASP A 192 -42.98 35.78 -5.89
C ASP A 192 -43.67 34.42 -5.72
N THR A 193 -42.97 33.33 -6.05
CA THR A 193 -43.50 31.97 -5.86
C THR A 193 -43.80 31.70 -4.38
N ARG A 194 -42.95 32.17 -3.45
CA ARG A 194 -43.19 32.05 -2.00
C ARG A 194 -44.47 32.78 -1.60
N ARG A 195 -44.64 34.03 -2.03
CA ARG A 195 -45.86 34.81 -1.79
C ARG A 195 -47.10 34.12 -2.34
N THR A 196 -47.00 33.51 -3.52
CA THR A 196 -48.08 32.71 -4.11
C THR A 196 -48.42 31.48 -3.27
N VAL A 197 -47.41 30.70 -2.85
CA VAL A 197 -47.60 29.54 -1.98
C VAL A 197 -48.21 29.93 -0.64
N ASP A 198 -47.74 31.02 -0.02
CA ASP A 198 -48.29 31.54 1.23
C ASP A 198 -49.75 31.98 1.09
N ALA A 199 -50.11 32.62 -0.03
CA ALA A 199 -51.47 33.02 -0.33
C ALA A 199 -52.40 31.81 -0.52
N VAL A 200 -51.94 30.78 -1.26
CA VAL A 200 -52.69 29.53 -1.44
C VAL A 200 -52.83 28.79 -0.11
N PHE A 201 -51.75 28.68 0.67
CA PHE A 201 -51.79 28.08 2.00
C PHE A 201 -52.76 28.81 2.94
N HIS A 202 -52.78 30.15 2.92
CA HIS A 202 -53.72 30.93 3.70
C HIS A 202 -55.18 30.63 3.32
N ARG A 203 -55.48 30.52 2.01
CA ARG A 203 -56.82 30.12 1.54
C ARG A 203 -57.19 28.71 1.97
N VAL A 204 -56.25 27.75 1.89
CA VAL A 204 -56.43 26.39 2.40
C VAL A 204 -56.74 26.43 3.89
N CYS A 205 -56.04 27.27 4.66
CA CYS A 205 -56.33 27.45 6.08
C CYS A 205 -57.77 27.94 6.31
N VAL A 206 -58.22 28.96 5.58
CA VAL A 206 -59.59 29.50 5.71
C VAL A 206 -60.63 28.44 5.37
N ALA A 207 -60.49 27.75 4.23
CA ALA A 207 -61.42 26.70 3.81
C ALA A 207 -61.48 25.56 4.84
N LEU A 208 -60.34 25.09 5.34
CA LEU A 208 -60.28 24.05 6.36
C LEU A 208 -60.87 24.50 7.71
N GLN A 209 -60.74 25.78 8.08
CA GLN A 209 -61.35 26.34 9.29
C GLN A 209 -62.88 26.35 9.21
N GLU A 210 -63.47 26.66 8.05
CA GLU A 210 -64.92 26.55 7.81
C GLU A 210 -65.41 25.11 8.00
N LEU A 211 -64.54 24.15 7.67
CA LEU A 211 -64.77 22.73 7.87
C LEU A 211 -64.47 22.25 9.32
N ARG A 212 -64.14 23.18 10.22
CA ARG A 212 -63.83 22.97 11.65
C ARG A 212 -62.52 22.23 11.92
N CYS A 213 -61.52 22.34 11.04
CA CYS A 213 -60.15 21.96 11.39
C CYS A 213 -59.64 22.78 12.59
N THR A 214 -59.01 22.11 13.55
CA THR A 214 -58.49 22.76 14.77
C THR A 214 -57.00 23.04 14.73
N SER A 215 -56.26 22.35 13.84
CA SER A 215 -54.83 22.61 13.62
C SER A 215 -54.53 22.45 12.15
N ILE A 216 -53.83 23.40 11.56
CA ILE A 216 -53.47 23.41 10.14
C ILE A 216 -52.04 23.93 10.06
N THR A 217 -51.15 23.15 9.44
CA THR A 217 -49.73 23.51 9.34
C THR A 217 -49.17 23.07 8.00
N ASP A 218 -48.36 23.94 7.37
CA ASP A 218 -47.52 23.54 6.24
C ASP A 218 -46.40 22.65 6.78
N ARG A 219 -46.38 21.40 6.31
CA ARG A 219 -45.42 20.37 6.71
C ARG A 219 -44.58 19.92 5.54
N GLY A 220 -44.65 20.60 4.43
CA GLY A 220 -43.99 20.20 3.22
C GLY A 220 -42.58 20.72 3.11
N SER A 221 -42.04 20.52 1.92
CA SER A 221 -40.78 21.15 1.55
C SER A 221 -40.88 22.69 1.54
N THR A 222 -42.08 23.24 1.34
CA THR A 222 -42.41 24.67 1.38
C THR A 222 -42.25 25.24 2.78
N GLY A 223 -42.92 24.67 3.78
CA GLY A 223 -42.83 25.12 5.18
C GLY A 223 -41.44 25.01 5.77
N ARG A 224 -40.65 24.02 5.32
CA ARG A 224 -39.24 23.83 5.72
C ARG A 224 -38.24 24.61 4.88
N ARG A 225 -38.67 25.39 3.89
CA ARG A 225 -37.81 26.17 2.98
C ARG A 225 -36.76 25.31 2.25
N VAL A 226 -37.12 24.09 1.90
CA VAL A 226 -36.29 23.12 1.14
C VAL A 226 -37.02 22.64 -0.12
N ALA A 227 -38.02 23.39 -0.56
CA ALA A 227 -38.74 23.17 -1.82
C ALA A 227 -37.84 23.51 -3.00
N LEU A 228 -37.89 22.69 -4.05
CA LEU A 228 -37.17 22.96 -5.29
C LEU A 228 -38.06 23.76 -6.23
N ARG A 229 -37.51 24.82 -6.84
CA ARG A 229 -38.20 25.49 -7.96
C ARG A 229 -38.44 24.49 -9.11
N GLY A 230 -39.70 24.31 -9.48
CA GLY A 230 -40.15 23.43 -10.55
C GLY A 230 -41.51 23.88 -11.08
N PRO A 231 -42.01 23.23 -12.15
CA PRO A 231 -43.39 23.43 -12.59
C PRO A 231 -44.37 23.07 -11.46
N GLU A 232 -44.08 22.02 -10.71
CA GLU A 232 -44.89 21.55 -9.57
C GLU A 232 -44.26 22.03 -8.26
N VAL A 233 -45.04 22.74 -7.46
CA VAL A 233 -44.70 23.05 -6.05
C VAL A 233 -45.69 22.31 -5.18
N ASP A 234 -45.23 21.23 -4.54
CA ASP A 234 -46.05 20.42 -3.64
C ASP A 234 -46.21 21.14 -2.29
N LEU A 235 -47.44 21.50 -1.95
CA LEU A 235 -47.82 22.09 -0.68
C LEU A 235 -48.40 21.00 0.23
N ASP A 236 -47.58 20.44 1.12
CA ASP A 236 -48.05 19.42 2.05
C ASP A 236 -48.73 20.08 3.26
N VAL A 237 -50.07 20.01 3.33
CA VAL A 237 -50.86 20.59 4.41
C VAL A 237 -51.29 19.50 5.38
N ALA A 238 -50.72 19.51 6.58
CA ALA A 238 -51.20 18.66 7.63
C ALA A 238 -52.31 19.39 8.39
N CYS A 239 -53.47 18.74 8.55
CA CYS A 239 -54.57 19.28 9.33
C CYS A 239 -55.10 18.27 10.36
N MET A 240 -55.51 18.75 11.53
CA MET A 240 -56.22 17.94 12.52
C MET A 240 -57.69 18.32 12.56
N TRP A 241 -58.53 17.29 12.55
CA TRP A 241 -59.97 17.42 12.75
C TRP A 241 -60.36 17.04 14.18
N PRO A 242 -61.31 17.75 14.79
CA PRO A 242 -61.93 17.30 16.03
C PRO A 242 -62.90 16.14 15.75
N GLY A 243 -62.55 14.92 16.17
CA GLY A 243 -63.44 13.75 16.16
C GLY A 243 -62.91 12.51 15.43
N SER A 244 -63.67 11.41 15.47
CA SER A 244 -63.36 10.17 14.74
C SER A 244 -63.75 10.28 13.26
N TRP A 245 -62.79 10.02 12.37
CA TRP A 245 -63.03 10.00 10.92
C TRP A 245 -63.69 8.69 10.51
N THR A 246 -64.80 8.78 9.77
CA THR A 246 -65.31 7.67 8.95
C THR A 246 -64.91 7.91 7.50
N PHE A 247 -64.87 6.87 6.67
CA PHE A 247 -64.60 7.02 5.23
C PHE A 247 -65.53 8.09 4.59
N SER A 248 -66.79 8.10 4.99
CA SER A 248 -67.80 9.07 4.53
C SER A 248 -67.46 10.51 4.90
N SER A 249 -66.94 10.78 6.11
CA SER A 249 -66.51 12.12 6.49
C SER A 249 -65.24 12.56 5.76
N LYS A 250 -64.35 11.62 5.39
CA LYS A 250 -63.18 11.89 4.55
C LYS A 250 -63.63 12.40 3.17
N SER A 251 -64.54 11.66 2.54
CA SER A 251 -65.03 12.00 1.21
C SER A 251 -65.80 13.32 1.18
N ASP A 252 -66.61 13.62 2.20
CA ASP A 252 -67.37 14.89 2.27
C ASP A 252 -66.44 16.10 2.46
N ALA A 253 -65.44 16.00 3.33
CA ALA A 253 -64.44 17.06 3.51
C ALA A 253 -63.69 17.37 2.21
N VAL A 254 -63.30 16.33 1.46
CA VAL A 254 -62.61 16.54 0.19
C VAL A 254 -63.55 17.09 -0.90
N GLN A 255 -64.82 16.68 -0.96
CA GLN A 255 -65.78 17.29 -1.88
C GLN A 255 -66.01 18.77 -1.58
N LYS A 256 -66.04 19.17 -0.30
CA LYS A 256 -66.13 20.58 0.06
C LYS A 256 -64.89 21.35 -0.36
N LEU A 257 -63.70 20.80 -0.13
CA LEU A 257 -62.45 21.39 -0.62
C LEU A 257 -62.45 21.51 -2.16
N ARG A 258 -62.99 20.51 -2.88
CA ARG A 258 -63.12 20.58 -4.33
C ARG A 258 -63.92 21.80 -4.79
N VAL A 259 -65.05 22.05 -4.15
CA VAL A 259 -65.91 23.21 -4.46
C VAL A 259 -65.19 24.52 -4.15
N HIS A 260 -64.40 24.57 -3.08
CA HIS A 260 -63.63 25.77 -2.71
C HIS A 260 -62.49 26.10 -3.67
N PHE A 261 -61.84 25.10 -4.25
CA PHE A 261 -60.60 25.27 -5.03
C PHE A 261 -60.75 25.09 -6.55
N ASP A 262 -61.98 24.87 -7.05
CA ASP A 262 -62.29 24.68 -8.49
C ASP A 262 -61.33 23.70 -9.20
N VAL A 263 -61.15 22.52 -8.60
CA VAL A 263 -60.08 21.57 -8.96
C VAL A 263 -60.52 20.40 -9.85
N SER A 264 -59.65 20.09 -10.82
CA SER A 264 -59.68 18.88 -11.66
C SER A 264 -59.06 17.71 -10.89
N LEU A 265 -59.85 17.11 -10.00
CA LEU A 265 -59.33 16.20 -8.96
C LEU A 265 -58.91 14.82 -9.49
N ALA A 266 -57.66 14.42 -9.26
CA ALA A 266 -57.22 13.02 -9.26
C ALA A 266 -57.11 12.53 -7.81
N PHE A 267 -58.02 11.65 -7.39
CA PHE A 267 -57.98 11.06 -6.06
C PHE A 267 -57.03 9.87 -6.01
N TRP A 268 -56.13 9.87 -5.03
CA TRP A 268 -55.39 8.68 -4.65
C TRP A 268 -55.49 8.48 -3.14
N PHE A 269 -56.20 7.42 -2.72
CA PHE A 269 -56.09 6.90 -1.36
C PHE A 269 -54.96 5.87 -1.38
N GLU A 270 -53.91 6.10 -0.58
CA GLU A 270 -53.01 5.00 -0.27
C GLU A 270 -53.83 3.91 0.46
N PRO A 271 -53.78 2.63 0.04
CA PRO A 271 -54.59 1.54 0.61
C PRO A 271 -54.44 1.38 2.13
N GLU A 272 -53.35 1.91 2.69
CA GLU A 272 -53.00 1.89 4.11
C GLU A 272 -52.84 3.31 4.71
N GLY A 273 -53.08 4.36 3.91
CA GLY A 273 -52.68 5.73 4.22
C GLY A 273 -53.83 6.64 4.63
N ASP A 274 -53.61 7.38 5.70
CA ASP A 274 -54.45 8.51 6.12
C ASP A 274 -54.07 9.79 5.34
N ILE A 275 -53.82 9.69 4.04
CA ILE A 275 -53.41 10.83 3.21
C ILE A 275 -54.39 10.97 2.03
N ALA A 276 -54.91 12.18 1.82
CA ALA A 276 -55.65 12.54 0.63
C ALA A 276 -54.88 13.62 -0.12
N VAL A 277 -54.65 13.45 -1.42
CA VAL A 277 -53.93 14.45 -2.23
C VAL A 277 -54.90 15.09 -3.21
N LEU A 278 -54.95 16.42 -3.23
CA LEU A 278 -55.55 17.22 -4.28
C LEU A 278 -54.44 17.61 -5.26
N CYS A 279 -54.41 16.97 -6.42
CA CYS A 279 -53.47 17.36 -7.48
C CYS A 279 -54.03 18.50 -8.33
N ASP A 280 -53.13 19.23 -8.98
CA ASP A 280 -53.45 20.25 -9.99
C ASP A 280 -54.44 21.30 -9.48
N VAL A 281 -54.14 21.90 -8.32
CA VAL A 281 -54.91 23.03 -7.81
C VAL A 281 -54.71 24.25 -8.70
N ALA A 282 -55.55 24.32 -9.73
CA ALA A 282 -55.70 25.44 -10.64
C ALA A 282 -56.38 26.59 -9.90
N ASP A 283 -55.64 27.25 -8.99
CA ASP A 283 -56.14 28.49 -8.40
C ASP A 283 -55.98 29.62 -9.44
N ASN A 284 -57.02 30.45 -9.58
CA ASN A 284 -56.95 31.73 -10.30
C ASN A 284 -55.84 32.65 -9.77
N ILE A 285 -55.29 32.38 -8.58
CA ILE A 285 -54.12 33.07 -8.01
C ILE A 285 -52.80 32.65 -8.69
N ALA A 286 -52.68 31.39 -9.13
CA ALA A 286 -51.41 30.80 -9.53
C ALA A 286 -51.53 29.89 -10.76
N PRO A 287 -52.15 30.33 -11.87
CA PRO A 287 -52.39 29.46 -13.04
C PRO A 287 -51.09 28.91 -13.68
N GLN A 288 -49.94 29.49 -13.34
CA GLN A 288 -48.62 29.12 -13.83
C GLN A 288 -47.95 27.99 -13.01
N HIS A 289 -48.51 27.63 -11.85
CA HIS A 289 -47.88 26.75 -10.86
C HIS A 289 -48.91 25.72 -10.38
N PRO A 290 -48.93 24.49 -10.94
CA PRO A 290 -49.66 23.39 -10.31
C PRO A 290 -49.19 23.21 -8.87
N ILE A 291 -50.14 23.33 -7.95
CA ILE A 291 -49.94 23.10 -6.52
C ILE A 291 -50.68 21.82 -6.17
N ASP A 292 -49.92 20.84 -5.69
CA ASP A 292 -50.49 19.64 -5.10
C ASP A 292 -50.70 19.89 -3.61
N ILE A 293 -51.90 19.64 -3.10
CA ILE A 293 -52.23 19.77 -1.69
C ILE A 293 -52.44 18.40 -1.08
N ALA A 294 -51.46 17.93 -0.31
CA ALA A 294 -51.59 16.68 0.44
C ALA A 294 -52.14 16.94 1.84
N PHE A 295 -53.31 16.38 2.14
CA PHE A 295 -53.94 16.37 3.46
C PHE A 295 -53.54 15.13 4.23
N CYS A 296 -52.91 15.32 5.39
CA CYS A 296 -52.73 14.25 6.37
C CYS A 296 -53.94 14.21 7.30
N LEU A 297 -54.64 13.08 7.33
CA LEU A 297 -55.97 12.90 7.92
C LEU A 297 -55.93 12.11 9.24
N SER A 298 -54.75 11.67 9.67
CA SER A 298 -54.56 10.96 10.94
C SER A 298 -53.78 11.77 11.94
N PRO A 299 -54.28 11.93 13.18
CA PRO A 299 -53.54 12.55 14.27
C PRO A 299 -52.18 11.90 14.55
N GLN A 300 -52.03 10.59 14.30
CA GLN A 300 -50.75 9.91 14.49
C GLN A 300 -49.75 10.23 13.39
N ALA A 301 -50.19 10.19 12.12
CA ALA A 301 -49.35 10.59 10.99
C ALA A 301 -48.98 12.08 11.07
N PHE A 302 -49.92 12.93 11.48
CA PHE A 302 -49.70 14.34 11.80
C PHE A 302 -48.60 14.53 12.85
N ARG A 303 -48.71 13.87 14.01
CA ARG A 303 -47.70 13.97 15.08
C ARG A 303 -46.34 13.44 14.66
N ARG A 304 -46.27 12.31 13.95
CA ARG A 304 -45.00 11.77 13.45
C ARG A 304 -44.33 12.70 12.43
N GLY A 305 -45.12 13.32 11.54
CA GLY A 305 -44.64 14.32 10.60
C GLY A 305 -44.14 15.59 11.29
N GLN A 306 -44.86 16.05 12.32
CA GLN A 306 -44.46 17.16 13.19
C GLN A 306 -43.14 16.88 13.89
N GLU A 307 -43.06 15.79 14.66
CA GLU A 307 -41.85 15.40 15.39
C GLU A 307 -40.66 15.26 14.44
N PHE A 308 -40.89 14.75 13.23
CA PHE A 308 -39.86 14.66 12.21
C PHE A 308 -39.41 16.03 11.70
N ALA A 309 -40.33 16.90 11.30
CA ALA A 309 -40.02 18.25 10.83
C ALA A 309 -39.27 19.05 11.90
N ASP A 310 -39.74 18.98 13.15
CA ASP A 310 -39.11 19.65 14.29
C ASP A 310 -37.72 19.05 14.57
N SER A 311 -37.58 17.72 14.46
CA SER A 311 -36.29 17.05 14.65
C SER A 311 -35.24 17.45 13.62
N LEU A 312 -35.65 17.85 12.42
CA LEU A 312 -34.74 18.23 11.35
C LEU A 312 -34.09 19.60 11.59
N GLY A 313 -34.72 20.50 12.36
CA GLY A 313 -34.20 21.84 12.66
C GLY A 313 -34.12 22.71 11.40
N THR A 314 -34.95 23.74 11.31
CA THR A 314 -35.05 24.61 10.12
C THR A 314 -34.09 25.80 10.11
N ASP A 315 -33.35 26.01 11.21
CA ASP A 315 -32.61 27.27 11.42
C ASP A 315 -31.17 27.24 10.91
N ASP A 316 -30.66 26.06 10.49
CA ASP A 316 -29.33 25.95 9.89
C ASP A 316 -29.41 26.12 8.36
N ASP A 317 -29.05 27.33 7.89
CA ASP A 317 -29.00 27.68 6.46
C ASP A 317 -28.14 26.71 5.64
N LEU A 318 -27.03 26.23 6.21
CA LEU A 318 -26.11 25.35 5.51
C LEU A 318 -26.69 23.94 5.36
N GLN A 319 -27.37 23.45 6.40
CA GLN A 319 -28.12 22.19 6.33
C GLN A 319 -29.23 22.29 5.28
N ARG A 320 -29.96 23.41 5.26
CA ARG A 320 -31.02 23.68 4.27
C ARG A 320 -30.47 23.67 2.84
N ARG A 321 -29.40 24.41 2.57
CA ARG A 321 -28.73 24.45 1.26
C ARG A 321 -28.20 23.08 0.85
N LEU A 322 -27.67 22.29 1.78
CA LEU A 322 -27.25 20.92 1.54
C LEU A 322 -28.43 20.02 1.15
N ALA A 323 -29.55 20.10 1.88
CA ALA A 323 -30.75 19.33 1.56
C ALA A 323 -31.30 19.68 0.17
N ILE A 324 -31.36 20.97 -0.19
CA ILE A 324 -31.74 21.42 -1.54
C ILE A 324 -30.81 20.83 -2.60
N THR A 325 -29.50 20.92 -2.37
CA THR A 325 -28.47 20.38 -3.27
C THR A 325 -28.65 18.87 -3.50
N LEU A 326 -28.87 18.12 -2.42
CA LEU A 326 -29.07 16.67 -2.47
C LEU A 326 -30.39 16.28 -3.16
N LYS A 327 -31.49 16.99 -2.90
CA LYS A 327 -32.77 16.76 -3.60
C LYS A 327 -32.63 16.96 -5.11
N ARG A 328 -31.89 17.99 -5.54
CA ARG A 328 -31.64 18.22 -6.97
C ARG A 328 -30.79 17.14 -7.58
N PHE A 329 -29.74 16.73 -6.88
CA PHE A 329 -28.93 15.61 -7.31
C PHE A 329 -29.80 14.37 -7.51
N GLY A 330 -30.65 14.03 -6.52
CA GLY A 330 -31.61 12.93 -6.64
C GLY A 330 -32.56 13.07 -7.83
N ARG A 331 -33.07 14.27 -8.11
CA ARG A 331 -33.90 14.54 -9.30
C ARG A 331 -33.13 14.29 -10.60
N HIS A 332 -31.89 14.75 -10.71
CA HIS A 332 -31.07 14.51 -11.91
C HIS A 332 -30.66 13.05 -12.09
N VAL A 333 -30.41 12.31 -11.01
CA VAL A 333 -30.20 10.86 -11.09
C VAL A 333 -31.45 10.18 -11.62
N ARG A 334 -32.63 10.57 -11.11
CA ARG A 334 -33.90 10.03 -11.59
C ARG A 334 -34.13 10.30 -13.08
N ASP A 335 -33.88 11.53 -13.52
CA ASP A 335 -34.04 11.94 -14.92
C ASP A 335 -33.00 11.27 -15.83
N ALA A 336 -31.77 11.06 -15.36
CA ALA A 336 -30.69 10.45 -16.14
C ALA A 336 -30.88 8.93 -16.32
N ASP A 337 -31.40 8.25 -15.30
CA ASP A 337 -31.48 6.78 -15.27
C ASP A 337 -32.92 6.24 -15.46
N ASN A 338 -33.87 7.10 -15.87
CA ASN A 338 -35.29 6.76 -16.08
C ASN A 338 -35.89 5.97 -14.90
N LEU A 339 -35.57 6.39 -13.68
CA LEU A 339 -35.92 5.66 -12.47
C LEU A 339 -37.43 5.66 -12.23
N SER A 340 -38.05 4.48 -12.33
CA SER A 340 -39.38 4.23 -11.79
C SER A 340 -39.29 4.06 -10.27
N GLY A 341 -39.69 5.09 -9.52
CA GLY A 341 -39.74 5.06 -8.06
C GLY A 341 -39.51 6.44 -7.45
N LYS A 342 -40.35 6.84 -6.49
CA LYS A 342 -40.21 8.13 -5.79
C LYS A 342 -39.16 7.98 -4.67
N LEU A 343 -38.00 8.64 -4.83
CA LEU A 343 -37.13 8.95 -3.69
C LEU A 343 -37.80 10.06 -2.89
N GLN A 344 -38.14 9.79 -1.62
CA GLN A 344 -38.80 10.78 -0.78
C GLN A 344 -37.83 11.92 -0.44
N GLY A 345 -38.29 13.16 -0.64
CA GLY A 345 -37.48 14.36 -0.37
C GLY A 345 -36.93 14.43 1.06
N SER A 346 -37.68 13.89 2.01
CA SER A 346 -37.32 13.79 3.43
C SER A 346 -36.06 12.96 3.69
N ALA A 347 -35.74 11.99 2.83
CA ALA A 347 -34.52 11.21 2.99
C ALA A 347 -33.26 12.06 2.79
N PHE A 348 -33.28 12.99 1.84
CA PHE A 348 -32.17 13.92 1.60
C PHE A 348 -31.99 14.91 2.76
N GLU A 349 -33.08 15.29 3.42
CA GLU A 349 -33.04 16.15 4.60
C GLU A 349 -32.41 15.42 5.80
N VAL A 350 -32.75 14.14 6.01
CA VAL A 350 -32.10 13.29 7.02
C VAL A 350 -30.61 13.18 6.76
N ILE A 351 -30.20 12.92 5.51
CA ILE A 351 -28.78 12.87 5.15
C ILE A 351 -28.09 14.21 5.44
N ALA A 352 -28.69 15.32 5.01
CA ALA A 352 -28.14 16.65 5.23
C ALA A 352 -27.93 16.94 6.72
N GLN A 353 -28.92 16.60 7.55
CA GLN A 353 -28.81 16.75 8.99
C GLN A 353 -27.73 15.86 9.61
N THR A 354 -27.69 14.57 9.26
CA THR A 354 -26.68 13.63 9.78
C THR A 354 -25.27 14.12 9.43
N VAL A 355 -25.06 14.51 8.17
CA VAL A 355 -23.78 15.08 7.72
C VAL A 355 -23.46 16.34 8.50
N ARG A 356 -24.42 17.27 8.65
CA ARG A 356 -24.19 18.53 9.34
C ARG A 356 -23.79 18.32 10.81
N ARG A 357 -24.43 17.37 11.50
CA ARG A 357 -24.13 17.01 12.90
C ARG A 357 -22.75 16.39 13.07
N GLU A 358 -22.32 15.55 12.12
CA GLU A 358 -21.00 14.91 12.19
C GLU A 358 -19.87 15.82 11.72
N GLN A 359 -20.16 16.74 10.81
CA GLN A 359 -19.20 17.61 10.13
C GLN A 359 -19.28 19.04 10.65
N MET A 360 -19.40 19.21 11.97
CA MET A 360 -19.53 20.53 12.60
C MET A 360 -18.38 21.48 12.24
N TYR A 361 -17.18 20.93 12.02
CA TYR A 361 -15.96 21.68 11.68
C TYR A 361 -16.00 22.34 10.29
N PHE A 362 -16.88 21.91 9.39
CA PHE A 362 -17.03 22.51 8.06
C PHE A 362 -18.01 23.69 8.07
N ALA A 363 -17.86 24.59 9.05
CA ALA A 363 -18.67 25.79 9.15
C ALA A 363 -18.57 26.59 7.84
N ASN A 364 -19.62 26.53 7.03
CA ASN A 364 -19.81 27.23 5.74
C ASN A 364 -19.16 26.61 4.50
N ASN A 365 -18.69 25.36 4.55
CA ASN A 365 -18.14 24.70 3.35
C ASN A 365 -19.16 23.73 2.73
N LEU A 366 -20.15 24.26 2.01
CA LEU A 366 -21.15 23.47 1.30
C LEU A 366 -20.54 22.44 0.33
N PRO A 367 -19.49 22.75 -0.47
CA PRO A 367 -18.75 21.77 -1.25
C PRO A 367 -18.28 20.54 -0.47
N ALA A 368 -17.67 20.75 0.70
CA ALA A 368 -17.17 19.67 1.55
C ALA A 368 -18.32 18.84 2.15
N LEU A 369 -19.38 19.51 2.62
CA LEU A 369 -20.56 18.85 3.14
C LEU A 369 -21.29 18.02 2.07
N PHE A 370 -21.37 18.53 0.84
CA PHE A 370 -21.95 17.78 -0.27
C PHE A 370 -21.15 16.52 -0.58
N ARG A 371 -19.80 16.59 -0.62
CA ARG A 371 -18.96 15.38 -0.75
C ARG A 371 -19.18 14.40 0.40
N ALA A 372 -19.23 14.88 1.64
CA ALA A 372 -19.50 14.03 2.80
C ALA A 372 -20.88 13.35 2.71
N ALA A 373 -21.88 14.05 2.20
CA ALA A 373 -23.20 13.50 1.94
C ALA A 373 -23.20 12.43 0.86
N LEU A 374 -22.51 12.65 -0.27
CA LEU A 374 -22.35 11.64 -1.32
C LEU A 374 -21.67 10.38 -0.77
N LYS A 375 -20.61 10.55 0.03
CA LYS A 375 -19.91 9.45 0.70
C LYS A 375 -20.79 8.69 1.71
N LYS A 376 -21.73 9.36 2.37
CA LYS A 376 -22.72 8.66 3.20
C LYS A 376 -23.76 7.92 2.37
N MET A 377 -24.20 8.53 1.27
CA MET A 377 -25.16 7.91 0.36
C MET A 377 -24.59 6.67 -0.33
N SER A 378 -23.29 6.65 -0.64
CA SER A 378 -22.58 5.46 -1.14
C SER A 378 -22.54 4.32 -0.11
N HIS A 379 -22.59 4.65 1.18
CA HIS A 379 -22.55 3.71 2.28
C HIS A 379 -23.84 3.80 3.09
N THR A 380 -24.95 3.29 2.56
CA THR A 380 -26.29 3.34 3.19
C THR A 380 -26.33 2.88 4.66
N ASP A 381 -25.39 2.05 5.07
CA ASP A 381 -25.25 1.53 6.43
C ASP A 381 -24.75 2.60 7.42
N SER A 382 -24.26 3.73 6.91
CA SER A 382 -23.73 4.87 7.66
C SER A 382 -24.79 5.87 8.12
N VAL A 383 -26.08 5.66 7.78
CA VAL A 383 -27.21 6.46 8.25
C VAL A 383 -28.33 5.55 8.77
N PRO A 384 -28.23 5.08 10.02
CA PRO A 384 -29.21 4.16 10.62
C PRO A 384 -30.65 4.67 10.55
N GLU A 385 -30.85 5.98 10.64
CA GLU A 385 -32.15 6.64 10.55
C GLU A 385 -32.81 6.43 9.18
N LEU A 386 -32.03 6.39 8.10
CA LEU A 386 -32.58 6.11 6.77
C LEU A 386 -33.10 4.67 6.70
N ARG A 387 -32.36 3.70 7.27
CA ARG A 387 -32.76 2.27 7.25
C ARG A 387 -34.07 2.05 8.01
N ARG A 388 -34.23 2.76 9.13
CA ARG A 388 -35.44 2.66 9.96
C ARG A 388 -36.67 3.27 9.29
N ARG A 389 -36.49 4.30 8.46
CA ARG A 389 -37.59 5.14 7.96
C ARG A 389 -37.93 4.93 6.49
N PHE A 390 -36.99 4.46 5.68
CA PHE A 390 -37.19 4.30 4.24
C PHE A 390 -36.83 2.89 3.79
N PRO A 391 -37.55 2.32 2.81
CA PRO A 391 -37.20 1.04 2.22
C PRO A 391 -35.97 1.20 1.31
N ILE A 392 -34.76 1.13 1.89
CA ILE A 392 -33.47 1.29 1.19
C ILE A 392 -33.23 0.20 0.13
N THR A 393 -34.00 -0.89 0.16
CA THR A 393 -33.90 -1.97 -0.84
C THR A 393 -34.47 -1.61 -2.21
N SER A 394 -35.12 -0.45 -2.35
CA SER A 394 -35.72 -0.04 -3.62
C SER A 394 -34.67 0.11 -4.74
N PRO A 395 -35.02 -0.20 -6.00
CA PRO A 395 -34.14 0.04 -7.15
C PRO A 395 -33.63 1.48 -7.23
N ALA A 396 -34.47 2.46 -6.87
CA ALA A 396 -34.12 3.87 -6.86
C ALA A 396 -32.98 4.19 -5.87
N TRP A 397 -32.98 3.58 -4.68
CA TRP A 397 -31.90 3.75 -3.71
C TRP A 397 -30.58 3.12 -4.19
N ARG A 398 -30.64 1.94 -4.83
CA ARG A 398 -29.44 1.31 -5.39
C ARG A 398 -28.79 2.17 -6.47
N GLN A 399 -29.58 2.74 -7.37
CA GLN A 399 -29.05 3.62 -8.42
C GLN A 399 -28.54 4.95 -7.86
N LEU A 400 -29.25 5.53 -6.88
CA LEU A 400 -28.78 6.72 -6.17
C LEU A 400 -27.42 6.49 -5.49
N ARG A 401 -27.21 5.30 -4.92
CA ARG A 401 -25.93 4.90 -4.32
C ARG A 401 -24.81 4.86 -5.37
N VAL A 402 -25.04 4.21 -6.50
CA VAL A 402 -24.08 4.14 -7.62
C VAL A 402 -23.75 5.53 -8.15
N ALA A 403 -24.77 6.36 -8.38
CA ALA A 403 -24.57 7.74 -8.81
C ALA A 403 -23.76 8.56 -7.79
N ALA A 404 -24.05 8.38 -6.49
CA ALA A 404 -23.30 9.07 -5.44
C ALA A 404 -21.82 8.62 -5.41
N GLU A 405 -21.54 7.34 -5.58
CA GLU A 405 -20.17 6.80 -5.69
C GLU A 405 -19.42 7.33 -6.90
N ASP A 406 -20.08 7.39 -8.06
CA ASP A 406 -19.48 7.89 -9.30
C ASP A 406 -19.15 9.38 -9.18
N VAL A 407 -20.07 10.19 -8.63
CA VAL A 407 -19.85 11.62 -8.43
C VAL A 407 -18.81 11.90 -7.34
N GLU A 408 -18.80 11.14 -6.25
CA GLU A 408 -17.78 11.27 -5.21
C GLU A 408 -16.38 10.98 -5.76
N ARG A 409 -16.22 9.88 -6.52
CA ARG A 409 -14.96 9.53 -7.19
C ARG A 409 -14.53 10.60 -8.20
N ALA A 410 -15.48 11.09 -9.00
CA ALA A 410 -15.22 12.14 -9.99
C ALA A 410 -14.68 13.42 -9.32
N TYR A 411 -15.27 13.81 -8.18
CA TYR A 411 -14.78 14.95 -7.40
C TYR A 411 -13.45 14.67 -6.69
N ALA A 412 -13.26 13.49 -6.11
CA ALA A 412 -12.01 13.10 -5.46
C ALA A 412 -10.81 13.19 -6.43
N GLY A 413 -10.98 12.72 -7.67
CA GLY A 413 -9.97 12.81 -8.71
C GLY A 413 -9.54 14.25 -9.03
N LEU A 414 -10.47 15.22 -9.01
CA LEU A 414 -10.16 16.63 -9.26
C LEU A 414 -9.38 17.32 -8.12
N SER A 415 -9.56 16.86 -6.88
CA SER A 415 -8.83 17.42 -5.73
C SER A 415 -7.37 16.97 -5.70
N GLU A 416 -7.09 15.73 -6.09
CA GLU A 416 -5.73 15.18 -6.12
C GLU A 416 -4.89 15.77 -7.26
N THR A 417 -5.49 16.01 -8.43
CA THR A 417 -4.79 16.61 -9.57
C THR A 417 -4.42 18.06 -9.30
N ARG A 418 -5.35 18.89 -8.78
CA ARG A 418 -5.10 20.31 -8.50
C ARG A 418 -4.02 20.52 -7.43
N SER A 419 -4.04 19.75 -6.35
CA SER A 419 -3.00 19.79 -5.30
C SER A 419 -1.61 19.48 -5.87
N SER A 420 -1.52 18.48 -6.74
CA SER A 420 -0.25 18.07 -7.37
C SER A 420 0.30 19.10 -8.36
N SER A 421 -0.57 19.80 -9.10
CA SER A 421 -0.15 20.86 -10.02
C SER A 421 0.21 22.18 -9.32
N GLN A 422 -0.42 22.51 -8.19
CA GLN A 422 -0.08 23.71 -7.40
C GLN A 422 1.20 23.54 -6.58
N LEU A 423 1.48 22.34 -6.06
CA LEU A 423 2.72 22.03 -5.33
C LEU A 423 3.97 21.90 -6.22
N ARG A 424 3.83 21.80 -7.55
CA ARG A 424 4.98 21.79 -8.48
C ARG A 424 5.36 23.17 -9.01
N PHE A 425 4.56 24.20 -8.70
CA PHE A 425 4.81 25.59 -9.11
C PHE A 425 5.44 26.44 -7.99
N PHE A 426 5.47 25.93 -6.76
CA PHE A 426 6.29 26.42 -5.65
C PHE A 426 7.50 25.50 -5.48
#